data_AF-A0A672K7D7-F1
#
_entry.id   AF-A0A672K7D7-F1
#
_cell.length_a   1.000
_cell.length_b   1.000
_cell.length_c   1.000
_cell.angle_alpha   90.00
_cell.angle_beta   90.00
_cell.angle_gamma   90.00
#
_symmetry.space_group_name_H-M   'P 1'
#
loop_
_entity.id
_entity.type
_entity.pdbx_description
1 polymer ?
#
loop_
_entity_poly.entity_id
_entity_poly.type
_entity_poly.pdbx_seq_one_letter_code
_entity_poly.pdbx_strand_id
1 'polypeptide(L)' 'MADGPYKYIRDADGKVSRVIRVGTRKSQLARIQTDSVVEKLKELHPDVHFEIGVCAATLVLIFQYE' A
#
# COMPACT_ATOMS: atom_id res chain seq x y z
N MET A 1 -17.50 -4.63 17.62
CA MET A 1 -16.19 -3.94 17.56
C MET A 1 -16.29 -2.87 16.50
N ALA A 2 -15.89 -1.63 16.81
CA ALA A 2 -16.09 -0.47 15.95
C ALA A 2 -15.36 -0.62 14.61
N ASP A 3 -16.09 -0.31 13.53
CA ASP A 3 -15.60 -0.22 12.15
C ASP A 3 -14.62 0.95 12.06
N GLY A 4 -13.34 0.70 12.36
CA GLY A 4 -12.27 1.66 12.08
C GLY A 4 -12.13 1.85 10.57
N PRO A 5 -11.47 2.92 10.08
CA PRO A 5 -11.37 3.25 8.65
C PRO A 5 -10.51 2.26 7.84
N TYR A 6 -10.13 1.13 8.44
CA TYR A 6 -9.22 0.16 7.87
C TYR A 6 -9.99 -1.09 7.50
N LYS A 7 -9.88 -1.47 6.23
CA LYS A 7 -10.39 -2.75 5.77
C LYS A 7 -9.44 -3.86 6.21
N TYR A 8 -10.00 -4.95 6.71
CA TYR A 8 -9.26 -6.16 7.05
C TYR A 8 -9.71 -7.29 6.13
N ILE A 9 -8.78 -8.14 5.71
CA ILE A 9 -9.07 -9.39 5.02
C ILE A 9 -8.74 -10.54 5.95
N ARG A 10 -9.52 -11.61 5.87
CA ARG A 10 -9.30 -12.82 6.64
C ARG A 10 -9.06 -13.96 5.68
N ASP A 11 -7.87 -14.53 5.75
CA ASP A 11 -7.49 -15.68 4.94
C ASP A 11 -8.23 -16.94 5.41
N ALA A 12 -8.27 -17.98 4.57
CA ALA A 12 -8.91 -19.26 4.90
C ALA A 12 -8.29 -19.94 6.14
N ASP A 13 -7.03 -19.63 6.44
CA ASP A 13 -6.30 -20.06 7.64
C ASP A 13 -6.68 -19.28 8.91
N GLY A 14 -7.54 -18.25 8.78
CA GLY A 14 -8.01 -17.42 9.90
C GLY A 14 -7.11 -16.22 10.22
N LYS A 15 -5.94 -16.09 9.57
CA LYS A 15 -5.05 -14.92 9.66
C LYS A 15 -5.78 -13.66 9.20
N VAL A 16 -5.74 -12.62 10.03
CA VAL A 16 -6.33 -11.31 9.71
C VAL A 16 -5.20 -10.41 9.21
N SER A 17 -5.30 -10.01 7.95
CA SER A 17 -4.35 -9.11 7.32
C SER A 17 -4.98 -7.73 7.11
N ARG A 18 -4.25 -6.66 7.43
CA ARG A 18 -4.76 -5.29 7.25
C ARG A 18 -4.58 -4.85 5.81
N VAL A 19 -5.59 -4.23 5.21
CA VAL A 19 -5.50 -3.71 3.83
C VAL A 19 -5.16 -2.22 3.85
N ILE A 20 -4.09 -1.84 3.16
CA ILE A 20 -3.68 -0.44 2.97
C ILE A 20 -3.71 -0.14 1.47
N ARG A 21 -4.44 0.92 1.11
CA ARG A 21 -4.47 1.42 -0.27
C ARG A 21 -3.41 2.50 -0.45
N VAL A 22 -2.56 2.31 -1.44
CA VAL A 22 -1.48 3.22 -1.79
C VAL A 22 -1.87 3.96 -3.06
N GLY A 23 -2.08 5.27 -2.94
CA GLY A 23 -2.34 6.14 -4.08
C GLY A 23 -1.04 6.44 -4.84
N THR A 24 -1.06 6.33 -6.17
CA THR A 24 0.05 6.75 -7.04
C THR A 24 -0.41 7.64 -8.18
N ARG A 25 0.52 8.39 -8.79
CA ARG A 25 0.24 9.20 -9.99
C ARG A 25 0.13 8.28 -11.20
N LYS A 26 -0.60 8.73 -12.24
CA LYS A 26 -0.71 8.00 -13.52
C LYS A 26 0.64 7.80 -14.24
N SER A 27 1.65 8.60 -13.91
CA SER A 27 2.99 8.47 -14.49
C SER A 27 3.58 7.09 -14.23
N GLN A 28 4.14 6.47 -15.29
CA GLN A 28 4.80 5.17 -15.20
C GLN A 28 5.97 5.21 -14.20
N LEU A 29 6.74 6.30 -14.16
CA LEU A 29 7.84 6.46 -13.21
C LEU A 29 7.32 6.49 -11.76
N ALA A 30 6.23 7.22 -11.51
CA ALA A 30 5.63 7.28 -10.17
C ALA A 30 5.11 5.91 -9.73
N ARG A 31 4.57 5.11 -10.66
CA ARG A 31 4.16 3.74 -10.37
C ARG A 31 5.35 2.85 -10.03
N ILE A 32 6.43 2.90 -10.81
CA ILE A 32 7.67 2.14 -10.54
C ILE A 32 8.23 2.51 -9.17
N GLN A 33 8.32 3.80 -8.84
CA GLN A 33 8.78 4.27 -7.52
C GLN A 33 7.88 3.78 -6.38
N THR A 34 6.57 3.80 -6.59
CA THR A 34 5.60 3.32 -5.60
C THR A 34 5.74 1.81 -5.40
N ASP A 35 5.95 1.06 -6.48
CA ASP A 35 6.10 -0.39 -6.44
C ASP A 35 7.31 -0.80 -5.59
N SER A 36 8.48 -0.19 -5.83
CA SER A 36 9.70 -0.46 -5.05
C SER A 36 9.54 -0.20 -3.55
N VAL A 37 8.71 0.77 -3.17
CA VAL A 37 8.47 1.08 -1.75
C VAL A 37 7.45 0.14 -1.15
N VAL A 38 6.43 -0.25 -1.92
CA VAL A 38 5.46 -1.27 -1.51
C VAL A 38 6.14 -2.63 -1.34
N GLU A 39 7.09 -2.98 -2.19
CA GLU A 39 7.89 -4.21 -2.02
C GLU A 39 8.64 -4.20 -0.69
N LYS A 40 9.38 -3.13 -0.37
CA LYS A 40 10.07 -2.99 0.92
C LYS A 40 9.12 -3.02 2.11
N LEU A 41 7.94 -2.41 1.98
CA LEU A 41 6.91 -2.42 3.02
C LEU A 41 6.32 -3.81 3.24
N LYS A 42 6.17 -4.62 2.19
CA LYS A 42 5.73 -6.02 2.29
C LYS A 42 6.73 -6.88 3.03
N GLU A 43 8.03 -6.65 2.84
CA GLU A 43 9.09 -7.35 3.58
C GLU A 43 9.04 -7.03 5.08
N LEU A 44 8.78 -5.76 5.44
CA LEU A 44 8.70 -5.32 6.83
C LEU A 44 7.38 -5.71 7.51
N HIS A 45 6.29 -5.80 6.75
CA HIS A 45 4.94 -6.06 7.27
C HIS A 45 4.19 -7.11 6.41
N PRO A 46 4.54 -8.40 6.55
CA PRO A 46 3.95 -9.48 5.76
C PRO A 46 2.48 -9.79 6.11
N ASP A 47 1.99 -9.27 7.23
CA ASP A 47 0.59 -9.27 7.68
C ASP A 47 -0.24 -8.10 7.11
N VAL A 48 0.37 -7.24 6.30
CA VAL A 48 -0.31 -6.11 5.64
C VAL A 48 -0.39 -6.35 4.14
N HIS A 49 -1.60 -6.20 3.60
CA HIS A 49 -1.87 -6.29 2.18
C HIS A 49 -1.94 -4.88 1.56
N PHE A 50 -1.09 -4.62 0.57
CA PHE A 50 -1.01 -3.32 -0.09
C PHE A 50 -1.69 -3.35 -1.47
N GLU A 51 -2.66 -2.46 -1.69
CA GLU A 51 -3.34 -2.27 -2.98
C GLU A 51 -2.87 -0.94 -3.62
N ILE A 52 -2.24 -0.98 -4.79
CA ILE A 52 -1.82 0.24 -5.50
C ILE A 52 -2.96 0.73 -6.41
N GLY A 53 -3.39 1.98 -6.23
CA GLY A 53 -4.43 2.63 -7.03
C GLY A 53 -3.97 3.98 -7.57
N VAL A 54 -4.45 4.38 -8.75
CA VAL A 54 -4.18 5.72 -9.27
C VAL A 54 -5.05 6.72 -8.53
N CYS A 55 -4.44 7.69 -7.85
CA CYS A 55 -5.15 8.76 -7.17
C CYS A 55 -5.09 10.05 -8.01
N ALA A 56 -6.20 10.78 -8.08
CA ALA A 56 -6.25 12.08 -8.74
C ALA A 56 -5.46 13.15 -7.97
N ALA A 57 -5.24 12.95 -6.66
CA ALA A 57 -4.46 13.85 -5.81
C ALA A 57 -2.96 13.47 -5.81
N THR A 58 -2.12 14.49 -5.95
CA THR A 58 -0.73 14.47 -6.43
C THR A 58 0.34 14.00 -5.42
N LEU A 59 -0.01 13.27 -4.35
CA LEU A 59 0.96 12.90 -3.31
C LEU A 59 1.56 11.49 -3.53
N VAL A 60 2.71 11.44 -4.19
CA VAL A 60 3.72 10.39 -3.96
C VAL A 60 4.97 11.15 -3.54
N LEU A 61 5.15 11.34 -2.23
CA LEU A 61 6.43 11.73 -1.67
C LEU A 61 7.14 10.44 -1.30
N ILE A 62 8.05 9.97 -2.15
CA ILE A 62 9.01 8.97 -1.70
C ILE A 62 10.40 9.37 -2.19
N PHE A 63 11.11 10.03 -1.28
CA PHE A 63 12.54 9.95 -1.05
C PHE A 63 13.42 9.79 -2.30
N GLN A 64 13.75 10.91 -2.95
CA GLN A 64 15.11 11.13 -3.42
C GLN A 64 15.98 11.27 -2.16
N TYR A 65 16.48 10.15 -1.62
CA TYR A 65 17.69 10.21 -0.80
C TYR A 65 18.85 10.21 -1.80
N GLU A 66 19.56 11.33 -1.88
CA GLU A 66 20.87 11.45 -2.51
C GLU A 66 21.88 10.52 -1.82
#